data_AF-A0A2D6CQK7-F1
#
_entry.id   AF-A0A2D6CQK7-F1
#
_cell.length_a   1.000
_cell.length_b   1.000
_cell.length_c   1.000
_cell.angle_alpha   90.00
_cell.angle_beta   90.00
_cell.angle_gamma   90.00
#
_symmetry.space_group_name_H-M   'P 1'
#
loop_
_entity.id
_entity.type
_entity.pdbx_description
1 polymer ?
#
loop_
_entity_poly.entity_id
_entity_poly.type
_entity_poly.pdbx_seq_one_letter_code
_entity_poly.pdbx_strand_id
1 'polypeptide(L)'
;MMTEPGNRHYAKTETTVPWWIWVLLLQGFAVYMLYYGIYKGGWGAGAADRVIPLSLAHENNFAVWWSGVCFLISGLLFFMLGARTALAMRDRVMWISLALVVLGLSLDEVGSLHERLSLVGGWWALLPFGVIGSAVFGYGIVRMLRQHGSRGSGLLVMISLGLFFSVAALEELESMKILHHNLARLRLLVEEAIELGAAFLLILAAVLQIRALTGQSLNRVSILVMPNNLRAFDTLVFVALLVHVATAVLLIPEQRSPGRGNPEIWYPMAVFLLVAFHFLHVPFGFERRFIGPGMVASTFVALSMGQMYNFGEYLVAWFPNIMEESFYENWFTRVLATLLPVVLIAAFTVSLKKLLLCVLASAALLVLLSEGASYFETYYLFSGIVAYMAYRLLVTGEACALGWVRVTSKSELANPGQPDEHKELQR
;
A
#
# COMPACT_ATOMS: atom_id res chain seq x y z
N MET A 1 34.86 -9.92 2.51
CA MET A 1 33.80 -9.52 3.46
C MET A 1 33.90 -8.02 3.63
N MET A 2 33.03 -7.26 2.96
CA MET A 2 32.92 -5.81 3.18
C MET A 2 32.10 -5.62 4.46
N THR A 3 32.70 -4.99 5.47
CA THR A 3 32.01 -4.57 6.69
C THR A 3 31.03 -3.46 6.33
N GLU A 4 29.74 -3.71 6.54
CA GLU A 4 28.70 -2.69 6.40
C GLU A 4 29.04 -1.48 7.29
N PRO A 5 28.78 -0.25 6.80
CA PRO A 5 29.04 0.97 7.55
C PRO A 5 28.28 0.95 8.87
N GLY A 6 28.99 1.32 9.94
CA GLY A 6 28.58 1.15 11.33
C GLY A 6 27.15 1.58 11.60
N ASN A 7 26.30 0.59 11.90
CA ASN A 7 25.01 0.80 12.53
C ASN A 7 25.23 1.58 13.82
N ARG A 8 24.91 2.89 13.80
CA ARG A 8 24.68 3.64 15.03
C ARG A 8 23.72 2.82 15.87
N HIS A 9 24.16 2.45 17.06
CA HIS A 9 23.33 1.80 18.06
C HIS A 9 22.12 2.69 18.33
N TYR A 10 21.02 2.43 17.62
CA TYR A 10 19.70 2.84 18.06
C TYR A 10 19.52 2.21 19.43
N ALA A 11 19.40 3.06 20.44
CA ALA A 11 19.11 2.63 21.80
C ALA A 11 17.91 1.68 21.74
N LYS A 12 18.06 0.50 22.35
CA LYS A 12 16.98 -0.46 22.53
C LYS A 12 15.83 0.25 23.26
N THR A 13 14.85 0.77 22.54
CA THR A 13 13.53 0.95 23.12
C THR A 13 12.89 -0.43 23.16
N GLU A 14 13.04 -1.04 24.34
CA GLU A 14 12.39 -2.27 24.72
C GLU A 14 10.86 -2.07 24.60
N THR A 15 10.20 -3.06 24.00
CA THR A 15 8.74 -3.19 23.82
C THR A 15 8.08 -2.53 22.59
N THR A 16 8.65 -2.69 21.40
CA THR A 16 7.82 -2.58 20.18
C THR A 16 6.93 -3.82 20.05
N VAL A 17 5.62 -3.63 19.89
CA VAL A 17 4.68 -4.73 19.60
C VAL A 17 5.09 -5.39 18.28
N PRO A 18 5.36 -6.71 18.25
CA PRO A 18 5.73 -7.41 17.03
C PRO A 18 4.69 -7.21 15.93
N TRP A 19 5.16 -7.07 14.69
CA TRP A 19 4.28 -6.72 13.58
C TRP A 19 3.14 -7.71 13.36
N TRP A 20 3.44 -9.00 13.53
CA TRP A 20 2.49 -10.07 13.33
C TRP A 20 1.36 -10.03 14.36
N ILE A 21 1.61 -9.50 15.57
CA ILE A 21 0.55 -9.35 16.57
C ILE A 21 -0.46 -8.31 16.11
N TRP A 22 -0.01 -7.11 15.75
CA TRP A 22 -0.95 -6.05 15.38
C TRP A 22 -1.63 -6.32 14.04
N VAL A 23 -0.96 -6.99 13.08
CA VAL A 23 -1.61 -7.44 11.83
C VAL A 23 -2.71 -8.46 12.14
N LEU A 24 -2.44 -9.49 12.96
CA LEU A 24 -3.45 -10.48 13.35
C LEU A 24 -4.60 -9.85 14.16
N LEU A 25 -4.32 -8.85 15.00
CA LEU A 25 -5.37 -8.11 15.72
C LEU A 25 -6.26 -7.33 14.76
N LEU A 26 -5.71 -6.66 13.75
CA LEU A 26 -6.50 -5.95 12.73
C LEU A 26 -7.32 -6.92 11.87
N GLN A 27 -6.73 -8.06 11.47
CA GLN A 27 -7.46 -9.11 10.74
C GLN A 27 -8.58 -9.72 11.59
N GLY A 28 -8.28 -10.10 12.83
CA GLY A 28 -9.27 -10.62 13.76
C GLY A 28 -10.38 -9.62 14.05
N PHE A 29 -10.06 -8.32 14.15
CA PHE A 29 -11.05 -7.26 14.25
C PHE A 29 -11.93 -7.18 13.00
N ALA A 30 -11.36 -7.18 11.80
CA ALA A 30 -12.14 -7.15 10.55
C ALA A 30 -13.10 -8.35 10.45
N VAL A 31 -12.60 -9.57 10.67
CA VAL A 31 -13.42 -10.81 10.68
C VAL A 31 -14.49 -10.76 11.77
N TYR A 32 -14.16 -10.25 12.96
CA TYR A 32 -15.13 -10.10 14.05
C TYR A 32 -16.23 -9.10 13.71
N MET A 33 -15.90 -7.96 13.10
CA MET A 33 -16.87 -6.96 12.68
C MET A 33 -17.82 -7.52 11.62
N LEU A 34 -17.29 -8.30 10.68
CA LEU A 34 -18.09 -9.03 9.69
C LEU A 34 -19.02 -10.05 10.36
N TYR A 35 -18.49 -10.93 11.22
CA TYR A 35 -19.30 -11.90 11.97
C TYR A 35 -20.43 -11.22 12.74
N TYR A 36 -20.10 -10.15 13.44
CA TYR A 36 -21.07 -9.40 14.22
C TYR A 36 -22.15 -8.77 13.34
N GLY A 37 -21.77 -8.18 12.19
CA GLY A 37 -22.70 -7.64 11.20
C GLY A 37 -23.65 -8.69 10.62
N ILE A 38 -23.13 -9.85 10.24
CA ILE A 38 -23.90 -10.94 9.60
C ILE A 38 -24.87 -11.63 10.58
N TYR A 39 -24.42 -11.91 11.82
CA TYR A 39 -25.10 -12.85 12.71
C TYR A 39 -25.82 -12.21 13.89
N LYS A 40 -25.32 -11.08 14.42
CA LYS A 40 -25.91 -10.50 15.64
C LYS A 40 -27.06 -9.53 15.34
N GLY A 41 -27.23 -9.08 14.09
CA GLY A 41 -28.34 -8.21 13.68
C GLY A 41 -28.56 -7.00 14.60
N GLY A 42 -27.53 -6.59 15.35
CA GLY A 42 -27.69 -5.84 16.61
C GLY A 42 -27.97 -4.35 16.44
N TRP A 43 -28.28 -3.95 15.22
CA TRP A 43 -28.30 -2.60 14.74
C TRP A 43 -29.43 -2.62 13.71
N GLY A 44 -30.61 -2.07 14.06
CA GLY A 44 -31.84 -2.16 13.25
C GLY A 44 -31.67 -1.69 11.79
N ALA A 45 -32.73 -1.69 10.99
CA ALA A 45 -32.66 -1.39 9.54
C ALA A 45 -31.74 -0.21 9.15
N GLY A 46 -31.71 0.90 9.92
CA GLY A 46 -30.82 2.05 9.67
C GLY A 46 -29.37 1.92 10.14
N ALA A 47 -28.96 0.76 10.64
CA ALA A 47 -27.62 0.52 11.15
C ALA A 47 -26.95 -0.73 10.55
N ALA A 48 -27.70 -1.54 9.78
CA ALA A 48 -27.11 -2.36 8.71
C ALA A 48 -26.34 -1.47 7.70
N ASP A 49 -26.88 -0.29 7.36
CA ASP A 49 -26.23 0.71 6.49
C ASP A 49 -24.91 1.24 7.07
N ARG A 50 -24.74 1.20 8.39
CA ARG A 50 -23.51 1.64 9.10
C ARG A 50 -22.45 0.56 9.20
N VAL A 51 -22.78 -0.70 8.89
CA VAL A 51 -21.85 -1.84 8.86
C VAL A 51 -21.35 -2.11 7.44
N ILE A 52 -22.02 -1.58 6.40
CA ILE A 52 -21.53 -1.60 5.01
C ILE A 52 -20.06 -1.16 4.91
N PRO A 53 -19.59 -0.10 5.63
CA PRO A 53 -18.18 0.30 5.64
C PRO A 53 -17.17 -0.71 6.18
N LEU A 54 -17.64 -1.76 6.86
CA LEU A 54 -16.82 -2.79 7.50
C LEU A 54 -17.11 -4.20 6.97
N SER A 55 -18.08 -4.34 6.06
CA SER A 55 -18.52 -5.61 5.52
C SER A 55 -17.90 -5.86 4.16
N LEU A 56 -17.13 -6.94 4.03
CA LEU A 56 -16.51 -7.37 2.78
C LEU A 56 -17.51 -7.83 1.70
N ALA A 57 -18.77 -8.03 2.06
CA ALA A 57 -19.85 -8.28 1.10
C ALA A 57 -20.08 -7.14 0.09
N HIS A 58 -19.52 -5.96 0.33
CA HIS A 58 -19.59 -4.82 -0.58
C HIS A 58 -18.18 -4.43 -0.98
N GLU A 59 -17.93 -4.07 -2.23
CA GLU A 59 -16.61 -3.58 -2.61
C GLU A 59 -16.41 -2.12 -2.13
N ASN A 60 -15.16 -1.66 -2.02
CA ASN A 60 -14.74 -0.34 -1.48
C ASN A 60 -14.94 -0.12 0.02
N ASN A 61 -14.79 -1.13 0.86
CA ASN A 61 -14.89 -0.97 2.32
C ASN A 61 -13.54 -0.96 3.07
N PHE A 62 -13.56 -0.76 4.40
CA PHE A 62 -12.36 -0.79 5.23
C PHE A 62 -11.59 -2.11 5.15
N ALA A 63 -12.30 -3.22 5.10
CA ALA A 63 -11.69 -4.52 5.04
C ALA A 63 -11.13 -4.83 3.64
N VAL A 64 -11.77 -4.38 2.54
CA VAL A 64 -11.16 -4.38 1.18
C VAL A 64 -9.91 -3.52 1.16
N TRP A 65 -9.95 -2.32 1.77
CA TRP A 65 -8.75 -1.50 1.97
C TRP A 65 -7.66 -2.30 2.69
N TRP A 66 -8.00 -2.90 3.83
CA TRP A 66 -7.03 -3.62 4.65
C TRP A 66 -6.44 -4.84 3.94
N SER A 67 -7.26 -5.62 3.24
CA SER A 67 -6.83 -6.74 2.38
C SER A 67 -5.89 -6.24 1.28
N GLY A 68 -6.30 -5.20 0.55
CA GLY A 68 -5.50 -4.54 -0.49
C GLY A 68 -4.17 -4.01 0.04
N VAL A 69 -4.15 -3.47 1.27
CA VAL A 69 -2.93 -3.03 1.98
C VAL A 69 -2.03 -4.21 2.35
N CYS A 70 -2.57 -5.34 2.81
CA CYS A 70 -1.77 -6.52 3.11
C CYS A 70 -1.07 -7.07 1.86
N PHE A 71 -1.77 -7.09 0.72
CA PHE A 71 -1.17 -7.42 -0.58
C PHE A 71 -0.15 -6.37 -1.01
N LEU A 72 -0.46 -5.08 -0.88
CA LEU A 72 0.47 -3.99 -1.21
C LEU A 72 1.77 -4.13 -0.42
N ILE A 73 1.71 -4.29 0.90
CA ILE A 73 2.88 -4.48 1.77
C ILE A 73 3.70 -5.67 1.30
N SER A 74 3.06 -6.83 1.06
CA SER A 74 3.74 -8.03 0.58
C SER A 74 4.44 -7.80 -0.77
N GLY A 75 3.75 -7.19 -1.73
CA GLY A 75 4.28 -6.85 -3.04
C GLY A 75 5.47 -5.90 -2.97
N LEU A 76 5.38 -4.86 -2.13
CA LEU A 76 6.47 -3.91 -1.91
C LEU A 76 7.67 -4.58 -1.20
N LEU A 77 7.45 -5.50 -0.26
CA LEU A 77 8.53 -6.27 0.38
C LEU A 77 9.25 -7.18 -0.62
N PHE A 78 8.51 -7.87 -1.50
CA PHE A 78 9.12 -8.62 -2.60
C PHE A 78 9.87 -7.70 -3.57
N PHE A 79 9.31 -6.53 -3.89
CA PHE A 79 9.98 -5.55 -4.73
C PHE A 79 11.31 -5.10 -4.10
N MET A 80 11.33 -4.81 -2.80
CA MET A 80 12.55 -4.46 -2.07
C MET A 80 13.60 -5.57 -2.14
N LEU A 81 13.19 -6.84 -2.01
CA LEU A 81 14.10 -7.97 -2.16
C LEU A 81 14.71 -8.00 -3.57
N GLY A 82 13.90 -7.80 -4.62
CA GLY A 82 14.37 -7.79 -6.01
C GLY A 82 15.21 -6.56 -6.39
N ALA A 83 15.00 -5.44 -5.70
CA ALA A 83 15.74 -4.20 -5.92
C ALA A 83 17.16 -4.23 -5.31
N ARG A 84 17.49 -5.23 -4.47
CA ARG A 84 18.85 -5.38 -3.91
C ARG A 84 19.87 -5.67 -5.01
N THR A 85 20.80 -4.75 -5.23
CA THR A 85 21.85 -4.86 -6.26
C THR A 85 22.87 -5.96 -5.99
N ALA A 86 23.02 -6.38 -4.73
CA ALA A 86 23.92 -7.46 -4.32
C ALA A 86 23.43 -8.86 -4.75
N LEU A 87 22.16 -9.01 -5.13
CA LEU A 87 21.63 -10.29 -5.60
C LEU A 87 21.97 -10.52 -7.08
N ALA A 88 22.19 -11.78 -7.45
CA ALA A 88 22.32 -12.16 -8.85
C ALA A 88 21.07 -11.74 -9.64
N MET A 89 21.26 -11.29 -10.89
CA MET A 89 20.16 -10.76 -11.72
C MET A 89 18.95 -11.69 -11.77
N ARG A 90 19.21 -13.00 -11.88
CA ARG A 90 18.14 -13.99 -11.97
C ARG A 90 17.30 -14.08 -10.67
N ASP A 91 17.91 -13.91 -9.50
CA ASP A 91 17.21 -13.90 -8.21
C ASP A 91 16.46 -12.59 -8.01
N ARG A 92 16.99 -11.48 -8.55
CA ARG A 92 16.27 -10.20 -8.60
C ARG A 92 14.99 -10.32 -9.40
N VAL A 93 15.05 -10.90 -10.61
CA VAL A 93 13.87 -11.12 -11.45
C VAL A 93 12.84 -11.99 -10.74
N MET A 94 13.25 -13.04 -10.02
CA MET A 94 12.36 -13.86 -9.20
C MET A 94 11.46 -13.03 -8.27
N TRP A 95 12.10 -12.16 -7.47
CA TRP A 95 11.41 -11.33 -6.49
C TRP A 95 10.55 -10.26 -7.16
N ILE A 96 11.01 -9.66 -8.26
CA ILE A 96 10.23 -8.71 -9.05
C ILE A 96 9.00 -9.38 -9.67
N SER A 97 9.12 -10.62 -10.18
CA SER A 97 7.99 -11.38 -10.72
C SER A 97 6.92 -11.62 -9.64
N LEU A 98 7.33 -12.03 -8.43
CA LEU A 98 6.39 -12.19 -7.31
C LEU A 98 5.78 -10.86 -6.87
N ALA A 99 6.59 -9.79 -6.83
CA ALA A 99 6.10 -8.46 -6.51
C ALA A 99 5.01 -8.00 -7.49
N LEU A 100 5.22 -8.19 -8.80
CA LEU A 100 4.25 -7.81 -9.83
C LEU A 100 2.93 -8.56 -9.67
N VAL A 101 2.98 -9.87 -9.41
CA VAL A 101 1.76 -10.68 -9.20
C VAL A 101 1.00 -10.19 -7.97
N VAL A 102 1.70 -10.00 -6.85
CA VAL A 102 1.07 -9.61 -5.58
C VAL A 102 0.58 -8.15 -5.59
N LEU A 103 1.29 -7.24 -6.26
CA LEU A 103 0.80 -5.89 -6.51
C LEU A 103 -0.41 -5.89 -7.45
N GLY A 104 -0.46 -6.82 -8.42
CA GLY A 104 -1.63 -7.06 -9.26
C GLY A 104 -2.84 -7.50 -8.43
N LEU A 105 -2.66 -8.41 -7.46
CA LEU A 105 -3.72 -8.81 -6.53
C LEU A 105 -4.18 -7.64 -5.66
N SER A 106 -3.26 -6.80 -5.17
CA SER A 106 -3.62 -5.58 -4.43
C SER A 106 -4.47 -4.61 -5.26
N LEU A 107 -4.15 -4.47 -6.55
CA LEU A 107 -4.91 -3.63 -7.48
C LEU A 107 -6.26 -4.25 -7.81
N ASP A 108 -6.33 -5.56 -7.98
CA ASP A 108 -7.56 -6.28 -8.25
C ASP A 108 -8.52 -6.23 -7.06
N GLU A 109 -8.02 -6.44 -5.84
CA GLU A 109 -8.78 -6.34 -4.59
C GLU A 109 -9.47 -4.98 -4.44
N VAL A 110 -8.73 -3.90 -4.68
CA VAL A 110 -9.25 -2.53 -4.56
C VAL A 110 -10.10 -2.13 -5.78
N GLY A 111 -9.69 -2.58 -6.96
CA GLY A 111 -10.22 -2.11 -8.24
C GLY A 111 -11.31 -3.00 -8.84
N SER A 112 -11.50 -4.21 -8.31
CA SER A 112 -12.35 -5.26 -8.85
C SER A 112 -12.10 -5.47 -10.36
N LEU A 113 -10.82 -5.59 -10.75
CA LEU A 113 -10.44 -5.62 -12.17
C LEU A 113 -10.98 -6.88 -12.85
N HIS A 114 -10.91 -8.03 -12.16
CA HIS A 114 -11.35 -9.29 -12.73
C HIS A 114 -12.87 -9.31 -12.99
N GLU A 115 -13.67 -8.71 -12.10
CA GLU A 115 -15.10 -8.56 -12.33
C GLU A 115 -15.38 -7.62 -13.51
N ARG A 116 -14.68 -6.49 -13.58
CA ARG A 116 -14.86 -5.52 -14.67
C ARG A 116 -14.56 -6.11 -16.04
N LEU A 117 -13.48 -6.88 -16.13
CA LEU A 117 -13.12 -7.59 -17.36
C LEU A 117 -14.13 -8.71 -17.68
N SER A 118 -14.62 -9.42 -16.67
CA SER A 118 -15.60 -10.49 -16.87
C SER A 118 -16.96 -9.96 -17.35
N LEU A 119 -17.34 -8.72 -17.03
CA LEU A 119 -18.54 -8.10 -17.60
C LEU A 119 -18.45 -7.87 -19.11
N VAL A 120 -17.27 -7.53 -19.62
CA VAL A 120 -17.09 -7.16 -21.04
C VAL A 120 -17.01 -8.40 -21.93
N GLY A 121 -16.35 -9.47 -21.47
CA GLY A 121 -16.10 -10.66 -22.29
C GLY A 121 -16.16 -11.99 -21.54
N GLY A 122 -16.78 -12.02 -20.37
CA GLY A 122 -16.83 -13.20 -19.51
C GLY A 122 -15.45 -13.64 -19.01
N TRP A 123 -15.37 -14.87 -18.52
CA TRP A 123 -14.11 -15.50 -18.09
C TRP A 123 -13.03 -15.53 -19.19
N TRP A 124 -13.43 -15.50 -20.47
CA TRP A 124 -12.48 -15.48 -21.58
C TRP A 124 -11.67 -14.18 -21.66
N ALA A 125 -12.24 -13.05 -21.23
CA ALA A 125 -11.52 -11.78 -21.15
C ALA A 125 -10.38 -11.81 -20.12
N LEU A 126 -10.50 -12.67 -19.10
CA LEU A 126 -9.47 -12.86 -18.07
C LEU A 126 -8.34 -13.78 -18.52
N LEU A 127 -8.56 -14.64 -19.51
CA LEU A 127 -7.61 -15.67 -19.91
C LEU A 127 -6.21 -15.10 -20.27
N PRO A 128 -6.06 -14.02 -21.05
CA PRO A 128 -4.73 -13.49 -21.36
C PRO A 128 -3.97 -13.05 -20.10
N PHE A 129 -4.67 -12.40 -19.16
CA PHE A 129 -4.11 -11.97 -17.88
C PHE A 129 -3.77 -13.17 -16.99
N GLY A 130 -4.64 -14.16 -16.92
CA GLY A 130 -4.41 -15.41 -16.19
C GLY A 130 -3.21 -16.18 -16.71
N VAL A 131 -3.02 -16.26 -18.04
CA VAL A 131 -1.85 -16.93 -18.66
C VAL A 131 -0.57 -16.18 -18.36
N ILE A 132 -0.54 -14.86 -18.56
CA ILE A 132 0.65 -14.03 -18.29
C ILE A 132 0.98 -14.05 -16.79
N GLY A 133 -0.02 -13.85 -15.93
CA GLY A 133 0.12 -13.91 -14.47
C GLY A 133 0.64 -15.25 -14.01
N SER A 134 0.09 -16.36 -14.51
CA SER A 134 0.55 -17.72 -14.19
C SER A 134 1.98 -17.98 -14.67
N ALA A 135 2.37 -17.47 -15.85
CA ALA A 135 3.73 -17.63 -16.34
C ALA A 135 4.74 -16.85 -15.49
N VAL A 136 4.43 -15.60 -15.14
CA VAL A 136 5.27 -14.74 -14.28
C VAL A 136 5.37 -15.34 -12.87
N PHE A 137 4.25 -15.76 -12.31
CA PHE A 137 4.18 -16.44 -11.02
C PHE A 137 4.96 -17.76 -11.00
N GLY A 138 4.70 -18.62 -12.00
CA GLY A 138 5.35 -19.92 -12.14
C GLY A 138 6.86 -19.81 -12.25
N TYR A 139 7.36 -18.83 -13.02
CA TYR A 139 8.79 -18.52 -13.07
C TYR A 139 9.34 -18.16 -11.67
N GLY A 140 8.67 -17.26 -10.95
CA GLY A 140 9.07 -16.82 -9.61
C GLY A 140 9.11 -17.97 -8.60
N ILE A 141 8.05 -18.78 -8.54
CA ILE A 141 7.92 -19.89 -7.59
C ILE A 141 8.84 -21.06 -7.88
N VAL A 142 8.93 -21.51 -9.14
CA VAL A 142 9.81 -22.64 -9.49
C VAL A 142 11.25 -22.30 -9.10
N ARG A 143 11.67 -21.06 -9.31
CA ARG A 143 13.00 -20.61 -8.90
C ARG A 143 13.13 -20.51 -7.38
N MET A 144 12.14 -19.93 -6.69
CA MET A 144 12.16 -19.78 -5.24
C MET A 144 12.22 -21.14 -4.51
N LEU A 145 11.54 -22.16 -5.04
CA LEU A 145 11.54 -23.52 -4.51
C LEU A 145 12.85 -24.29 -4.77
N ARG A 146 13.56 -23.98 -5.87
CA ARG A 146 14.86 -24.58 -6.19
C ARG A 146 16.01 -24.01 -5.35
N GLN A 147 15.84 -22.82 -4.78
CA GLN A 147 16.85 -22.19 -3.95
C GLN A 147 16.67 -22.60 -2.48
N HIS A 148 17.65 -23.32 -1.92
CA HIS A 148 17.58 -23.86 -0.55
C HIS A 148 17.24 -22.81 0.51
N GLY A 149 17.80 -21.59 0.38
CA GLY A 149 17.58 -20.50 1.35
C GLY A 149 16.20 -19.84 1.28
N SER A 150 15.43 -20.05 0.21
CA SER A 150 14.10 -19.43 0.01
C SER A 150 12.96 -20.43 -0.11
N ARG A 151 13.25 -21.73 -0.05
CA ARG A 151 12.24 -22.80 -0.23
C ARG A 151 11.09 -22.70 0.78
N GLY A 152 11.37 -22.35 2.03
CA GLY A 152 10.35 -22.16 3.06
C GLY A 152 9.37 -21.03 2.71
N SER A 153 9.89 -19.86 2.33
CA SER A 153 9.07 -18.75 1.79
C SER A 153 8.34 -19.16 0.51
N GLY A 154 8.98 -19.96 -0.35
CA GLY A 154 8.40 -20.65 -1.51
C GLY A 154 7.10 -21.36 -1.21
N LEU A 155 7.14 -22.27 -0.24
CA LEU A 155 5.98 -23.05 0.18
C LEU A 155 4.89 -22.16 0.79
N LEU A 156 5.25 -21.16 1.60
CA LEU A 156 4.27 -20.23 2.18
C LEU A 156 3.55 -19.41 1.11
N VAL A 157 4.24 -18.94 0.07
CA VAL A 157 3.59 -18.23 -1.05
C VAL A 157 2.64 -19.16 -1.81
N MET A 158 3.03 -20.42 -2.05
CA MET A 158 2.12 -21.39 -2.70
C MET A 158 0.89 -21.69 -1.84
N ILE A 159 1.07 -21.88 -0.53
CA ILE A 159 -0.05 -22.13 0.39
C ILE A 159 -0.98 -20.90 0.42
N SER A 160 -0.40 -19.72 0.57
CA SER A 160 -1.15 -18.46 0.56
C SER A 160 -2.00 -18.29 -0.70
N LEU A 161 -1.39 -18.41 -1.89
CA LEU A 161 -2.14 -18.24 -3.13
C LEU A 161 -3.11 -19.40 -3.39
N GLY A 162 -2.77 -20.62 -2.95
CA GLY A 162 -3.72 -21.74 -2.97
C GLY A 162 -4.96 -21.47 -2.11
N LEU A 163 -4.78 -20.88 -0.93
CA LEU A 163 -5.87 -20.41 -0.08
C LEU A 163 -6.68 -19.30 -0.76
N PHE A 164 -6.01 -18.30 -1.33
CA PHE A 164 -6.69 -17.20 -2.02
C PHE A 164 -7.52 -17.71 -3.21
N PHE A 165 -6.94 -18.51 -4.10
CA PHE A 165 -7.67 -19.10 -5.23
C PHE A 165 -8.76 -20.10 -4.81
N SER A 166 -8.69 -20.66 -3.59
CA SER A 166 -9.76 -21.52 -3.09
C SER A 166 -11.06 -20.74 -2.81
N VAL A 167 -10.97 -19.42 -2.58
CA VAL A 167 -12.15 -18.55 -2.40
C VAL A 167 -12.95 -18.45 -3.69
N ALA A 168 -12.31 -18.19 -4.82
CA ALA A 168 -12.97 -18.20 -6.13
C ALA A 168 -13.66 -19.55 -6.43
N ALA A 169 -13.09 -20.67 -5.96
CA ALA A 169 -13.73 -21.98 -6.08
C ALA A 169 -14.97 -22.13 -5.18
N LEU A 170 -14.95 -21.53 -3.98
CA LEU A 170 -16.11 -21.49 -3.08
C LEU A 170 -17.25 -20.63 -3.65
N GLU A 171 -16.92 -19.49 -4.26
CA GLU A 171 -17.88 -18.64 -4.97
C GLU A 171 -18.55 -19.36 -6.14
N GLU A 172 -17.78 -20.09 -6.95
CA GLU A 172 -18.33 -20.85 -8.08
C GLU A 172 -19.23 -22.02 -7.61
N LEU A 173 -18.91 -22.65 -6.47
CA LEU A 173 -19.80 -23.65 -5.88
C LEU A 173 -21.12 -23.04 -5.38
N GLU A 174 -21.10 -21.79 -4.92
CA GLU A 174 -22.32 -21.06 -4.56
C GLU A 174 -23.14 -20.66 -5.80
N SER A 175 -22.48 -20.22 -6.87
CA SER A 175 -23.14 -19.82 -8.12
C SER A 175 -23.97 -20.98 -8.71
N MET A 176 -23.52 -22.22 -8.49
CA MET A 176 -24.24 -23.47 -8.83
C MET A 176 -25.44 -23.78 -7.92
N LYS A 177 -25.77 -22.92 -6.95
CA LYS A 177 -26.86 -23.07 -5.97
C LYS A 177 -26.79 -24.35 -5.13
N ILE A 178 -25.58 -24.88 -4.93
CA ILE A 178 -25.34 -26.10 -4.14
C ILE A 178 -25.49 -25.78 -2.63
N LEU A 179 -25.18 -24.55 -2.21
CA LEU A 179 -25.20 -24.14 -0.81
C LEU A 179 -26.56 -23.56 -0.37
N HIS A 180 -27.03 -24.00 0.80
CA HIS A 180 -28.23 -23.44 1.44
C HIS A 180 -27.95 -21.99 1.92
N HIS A 181 -28.96 -21.11 1.90
CA HIS A 181 -28.86 -19.70 2.32
C HIS A 181 -28.18 -19.41 3.67
N ASN A 182 -28.34 -20.27 4.69
CA ASN A 182 -27.65 -20.08 5.98
C ASN A 182 -26.15 -20.39 5.88
N LEU A 183 -25.76 -21.27 4.96
CA LEU A 183 -24.37 -21.56 4.66
C LEU A 183 -23.72 -20.45 3.83
N ALA A 184 -24.49 -19.69 3.04
CA ALA A 184 -23.98 -18.53 2.29
C ALA A 184 -23.37 -17.45 3.21
N ARG A 185 -24.01 -17.18 4.35
CA ARG A 185 -23.50 -16.24 5.36
C ARG A 185 -22.23 -16.74 6.07
N LEU A 186 -22.15 -18.04 6.32
CA LEU A 186 -20.97 -18.65 6.92
C LEU A 186 -19.82 -18.72 5.93
N ARG A 187 -20.13 -19.02 4.67
CA ARG A 187 -19.20 -19.02 3.54
C ARG A 187 -18.52 -17.67 3.44
N LEU A 188 -19.28 -16.58 3.37
CA LEU A 188 -18.72 -15.23 3.33
C LEU A 188 -17.73 -15.01 4.49
N LEU A 189 -18.11 -15.29 5.73
CA LEU A 189 -17.18 -15.15 6.87
C LEU A 189 -15.90 -15.98 6.71
N VAL A 190 -16.01 -17.19 6.15
CA VAL A 190 -14.89 -18.10 5.92
C VAL A 190 -13.98 -17.60 4.80
N GLU A 191 -14.54 -17.10 3.71
CA GLU A 191 -13.79 -16.55 2.58
C GLU A 191 -12.91 -15.40 3.02
N GLU A 192 -13.48 -14.44 3.73
CA GLU A 192 -12.76 -13.27 4.23
C GLU A 192 -11.65 -13.62 5.21
N ALA A 193 -11.91 -14.62 6.08
CA ALA A 193 -10.87 -15.13 6.97
C ALA A 193 -9.75 -15.85 6.20
N ILE A 194 -10.08 -16.57 5.12
CA ILE A 194 -9.13 -17.24 4.24
C ILE A 194 -8.28 -16.22 3.48
N GLU A 195 -8.87 -15.16 2.93
CA GLU A 195 -8.15 -14.11 2.19
C GLU A 195 -7.19 -13.31 3.08
N LEU A 196 -7.66 -12.86 4.25
CA LEU A 196 -6.82 -12.16 5.22
C LEU A 196 -5.70 -13.07 5.74
N GLY A 197 -6.00 -14.36 5.96
CA GLY A 197 -5.02 -15.38 6.32
C GLY A 197 -3.98 -15.59 5.20
N ALA A 198 -4.42 -15.66 3.94
CA ALA A 198 -3.54 -15.76 2.78
C ALA A 198 -2.62 -14.53 2.68
N ALA A 199 -3.16 -13.33 2.82
CA ALA A 199 -2.39 -12.09 2.80
C ALA A 199 -1.35 -12.03 3.93
N PHE A 200 -1.71 -12.48 5.14
CA PHE A 200 -0.77 -12.63 6.26
C PHE A 200 0.40 -13.57 5.91
N LEU A 201 0.11 -14.70 5.28
CA LEU A 201 1.14 -15.67 4.88
C LEU A 201 2.09 -15.10 3.81
N LEU A 202 1.64 -14.22 2.91
CA LEU A 202 2.54 -13.52 1.98
C LEU A 202 3.49 -12.58 2.71
N ILE A 203 2.98 -11.78 3.66
CA ILE A 203 3.81 -10.90 4.48
C ILE A 203 4.85 -11.75 5.23
N LEU A 204 4.41 -12.83 5.87
CA LEU A 204 5.28 -13.74 6.59
C LEU A 204 6.35 -14.36 5.67
N ALA A 205 6.00 -14.77 4.47
CA ALA A 205 6.95 -15.33 3.49
C ALA A 205 8.05 -14.32 3.13
N ALA A 206 7.69 -13.06 2.88
CA ALA A 206 8.63 -11.99 2.59
C ALA A 206 9.51 -11.68 3.80
N VAL A 207 8.93 -11.60 5.00
CA VAL A 207 9.65 -11.34 6.26
C VAL A 207 10.65 -12.44 6.59
N LEU A 208 10.27 -13.71 6.43
CA LEU A 208 11.18 -14.84 6.66
C LEU A 208 12.38 -14.78 5.72
N GLN A 209 12.17 -14.37 4.46
CA GLN A 209 13.26 -14.16 3.52
C GLN A 209 14.16 -13.00 3.94
N ILE A 210 13.58 -11.86 4.33
CA ILE A 210 14.35 -10.71 4.81
C ILE A 210 15.20 -11.12 6.01
N ARG A 211 14.59 -11.82 6.98
CA ARG A 211 15.29 -12.39 8.15
C ARG A 211 16.45 -13.31 7.75
N ALA A 212 16.23 -14.22 6.80
CA ALA A 212 17.29 -15.11 6.34
C ALA A 212 18.47 -14.36 5.71
N LEU A 213 18.20 -13.24 5.04
CA LEU A 213 19.23 -12.41 4.40
C LEU A 213 19.94 -11.45 5.36
N THR A 214 19.24 -10.92 6.38
CA THR A 214 19.78 -9.88 7.28
C THR A 214 20.21 -10.43 8.64
N GLY A 215 19.84 -11.66 8.98
CA GLY A 215 20.07 -12.24 10.31
C GLY A 215 19.21 -11.61 11.43
N GLN A 216 18.29 -10.70 11.09
CA GLN A 216 17.43 -10.04 12.09
C GLN A 216 16.42 -11.02 12.70
N SER A 217 16.05 -10.81 13.96
CA SER A 217 14.94 -11.57 14.57
C SER A 217 13.60 -11.18 13.94
N LEU A 218 12.63 -12.10 13.97
CA LEU A 218 11.29 -11.89 13.38
C LEU A 218 10.63 -10.60 13.86
N ASN A 219 10.77 -10.31 15.17
CA ASN A 219 10.17 -9.13 15.82
C ASN A 219 10.88 -7.81 15.46
N ARG A 220 12.05 -7.86 14.81
CA ARG A 220 12.83 -6.69 14.42
C ARG A 220 12.75 -6.36 12.93
N VAL A 221 12.24 -7.27 12.10
CA VAL A 221 12.02 -6.99 10.69
C VAL A 221 10.84 -6.02 10.58
N SER A 222 11.09 -4.83 10.05
CA SER A 222 10.01 -3.90 9.69
C SER A 222 9.29 -4.42 8.45
N ILE A 223 7.97 -4.51 8.53
CA ILE A 223 7.12 -4.73 7.35
C ILE A 223 6.72 -3.43 6.66
N LEU A 224 7.00 -2.30 7.32
CA LEU A 224 6.77 -0.98 6.76
C LEU A 224 7.93 -0.71 5.78
N VAL A 225 7.59 -0.40 4.54
CA VAL A 225 8.58 -0.22 3.48
C VAL A 225 9.14 1.19 3.51
N MET A 226 10.48 1.32 3.48
CA MET A 226 11.16 2.62 3.39
C MET A 226 11.46 2.98 1.92
N PRO A 227 10.70 3.91 1.29
CA PRO A 227 10.91 4.29 -0.10
C PRO A 227 12.27 4.95 -0.38
N ASN A 228 12.81 5.73 0.56
CA ASN A 228 14.04 6.50 0.35
C ASN A 228 15.32 5.68 0.16
N ASN A 229 15.26 4.38 0.43
CA ASN A 229 16.44 3.52 0.35
C ASN A 229 16.68 2.97 -1.07
N LEU A 230 15.75 3.17 -2.01
CA LEU A 230 15.86 2.61 -3.37
C LEU A 230 15.29 3.59 -4.41
N ARG A 231 16.15 4.10 -5.31
CA ARG A 231 15.73 4.90 -6.48
C ARG A 231 14.65 4.23 -7.33
N ALA A 232 14.59 2.89 -7.28
CA ALA A 232 13.58 2.09 -7.95
C ALA A 232 12.15 2.41 -7.48
N PHE A 233 11.94 2.91 -6.25
CA PHE A 233 10.62 3.36 -5.79
C PHE A 233 10.13 4.60 -6.53
N ASP A 234 11.00 5.55 -6.82
CA ASP A 234 10.59 6.76 -7.57
C ASP A 234 10.12 6.39 -8.97
N THR A 235 10.81 5.45 -9.61
CA THR A 235 10.38 4.88 -10.90
C THR A 235 9.06 4.14 -10.76
N LEU A 236 8.90 3.29 -9.74
CA LEU A 236 7.66 2.54 -9.50
C LEU A 236 6.47 3.47 -9.29
N VAL A 237 6.60 4.47 -8.42
CA VAL A 237 5.56 5.46 -8.13
C VAL A 237 5.22 6.27 -9.37
N PHE A 238 6.21 6.69 -10.16
CA PHE A 238 5.96 7.43 -11.40
C PHE A 238 5.26 6.57 -12.46
N VAL A 239 5.70 5.32 -12.67
CA VAL A 239 5.03 4.40 -13.60
C VAL A 239 3.59 4.13 -13.15
N ALA A 240 3.37 3.92 -11.85
CA ALA A 240 2.04 3.75 -11.29
C ALA A 240 1.15 5.00 -11.48
N LEU A 241 1.71 6.21 -11.41
CA LEU A 241 0.99 7.43 -11.78
C LEU A 241 0.55 7.42 -13.25
N LEU A 242 1.42 6.99 -14.17
CA LEU A 242 1.05 6.93 -15.58
C LEU A 242 -0.09 5.93 -15.82
N VAL A 243 -0.05 4.77 -15.15
CA VAL A 243 -1.14 3.79 -15.19
C VAL A 243 -2.42 4.37 -14.58
N HIS A 244 -2.32 5.09 -13.47
CA HIS A 244 -3.45 5.78 -12.84
C HIS A 244 -4.09 6.82 -13.77
N VAL A 245 -3.29 7.68 -14.40
CA VAL A 245 -3.79 8.67 -15.36
C VAL A 245 -4.42 7.97 -16.57
N ALA A 246 -3.78 6.93 -17.09
CA ALA A 246 -4.31 6.18 -18.22
C ALA A 246 -5.65 5.50 -17.87
N THR A 247 -5.75 4.88 -16.70
CA THR A 247 -7.01 4.26 -16.23
C THR A 247 -8.10 5.30 -16.02
N ALA A 248 -7.79 6.43 -15.38
CA ALA A 248 -8.75 7.50 -15.17
C ALA A 248 -9.27 8.15 -16.46
N VAL A 249 -8.43 8.21 -17.51
CA VAL A 249 -8.81 8.81 -18.81
C VAL A 249 -9.51 7.80 -19.73
N LEU A 250 -9.09 6.52 -19.69
CA LEU A 250 -9.57 5.49 -20.63
C LEU A 250 -10.77 4.70 -20.12
N LEU A 251 -11.02 4.64 -18.81
CA LEU A 251 -12.18 3.94 -18.26
C LEU A 251 -13.43 4.82 -18.38
N ILE A 252 -14.41 4.32 -19.12
CA ILE A 252 -15.70 4.99 -19.38
C ILE A 252 -16.54 4.97 -18.09
N PRO A 253 -17.25 6.07 -17.74
CA PRO A 253 -18.15 6.16 -16.58
C PRO A 253 -19.11 4.97 -16.42
N GLU A 254 -19.59 4.40 -17.54
CA GLU A 254 -20.54 3.28 -17.59
C GLU A 254 -20.02 1.98 -16.95
N GLN A 255 -18.70 1.81 -16.81
CA GLN A 255 -18.14 0.64 -16.12
C GLN A 255 -18.14 0.80 -14.59
N ARG A 256 -18.56 1.94 -14.04
CA ARG A 256 -18.56 2.21 -12.60
C ARG A 256 -19.90 1.80 -11.99
N SER A 257 -20.08 0.50 -11.79
CA SER A 257 -21.24 -0.04 -11.08
C SER A 257 -21.21 0.36 -9.60
N PRO A 258 -22.30 0.92 -9.04
CA PRO A 258 -22.44 1.06 -7.59
C PRO A 258 -22.18 -0.28 -6.89
N GLY A 259 -21.45 -0.24 -5.78
CA GLY A 259 -21.08 -1.43 -5.02
C GLY A 259 -19.86 -2.19 -5.55
N ARG A 260 -19.17 -1.67 -6.59
CA ARG A 260 -17.93 -2.25 -7.12
C ARG A 260 -16.63 -1.49 -6.82
N GLY A 261 -15.51 -2.21 -6.72
CA GLY A 261 -14.15 -1.72 -6.54
C GLY A 261 -13.77 -0.71 -7.61
N ASN A 262 -13.00 0.33 -7.29
CA ASN A 262 -12.61 1.35 -8.26
C ASN A 262 -11.09 1.38 -8.46
N PRO A 263 -10.58 1.07 -9.67
CA PRO A 263 -9.13 0.98 -9.90
C PRO A 263 -8.40 2.32 -9.72
N GLU A 264 -9.09 3.44 -9.84
CA GLU A 264 -8.52 4.79 -9.64
C GLU A 264 -8.23 5.08 -8.17
N ILE A 265 -8.79 4.31 -7.23
CA ILE A 265 -8.54 4.44 -5.80
C ILE A 265 -7.15 3.89 -5.43
N TRP A 266 -6.70 2.85 -6.12
CA TRP A 266 -5.54 2.07 -5.72
C TRP A 266 -4.26 2.91 -5.66
N TYR A 267 -4.01 3.74 -6.67
CA TYR A 267 -2.80 4.54 -6.73
C TYR A 267 -2.69 5.59 -5.60
N PRO A 268 -3.66 6.51 -5.40
CA PRO A 268 -3.60 7.44 -4.28
C PRO A 268 -3.58 6.73 -2.93
N MET A 269 -4.34 5.63 -2.76
CA MET A 269 -4.31 4.80 -1.56
C MET A 269 -2.87 4.33 -1.25
N ALA A 270 -2.21 3.71 -2.23
CA ALA A 270 -0.89 3.13 -2.07
C ALA A 270 0.18 4.20 -1.81
N VAL A 271 0.13 5.32 -2.52
CA VAL A 271 1.13 6.38 -2.37
C VAL A 271 0.99 7.12 -1.05
N PHE A 272 -0.23 7.40 -0.59
CA PHE A 272 -0.43 7.96 0.74
C PHE A 272 0.10 7.03 1.84
N LEU A 273 -0.09 5.71 1.72
CA LEU A 273 0.51 4.75 2.65
C LEU A 273 2.03 4.74 2.61
N LEU A 274 2.65 4.84 1.44
CA LEU A 274 4.10 4.96 1.33
C LEU A 274 4.63 6.21 2.05
N VAL A 275 3.90 7.34 1.98
CA VAL A 275 4.21 8.55 2.76
C VAL A 275 4.05 8.28 4.25
N ALA A 276 2.97 7.62 4.68
CA ALA A 276 2.78 7.26 6.08
C ALA A 276 3.93 6.38 6.61
N PHE A 277 4.30 5.34 5.85
CA PHE A 277 5.39 4.44 6.19
C PHE A 277 6.72 5.19 6.29
N HIS A 278 6.98 6.17 5.41
CA HIS A 278 8.16 7.02 5.53
C HIS A 278 8.22 7.72 6.89
N PHE A 279 7.15 8.39 7.31
CA PHE A 279 7.14 9.14 8.58
C PHE A 279 7.16 8.25 9.82
N LEU A 280 6.63 7.03 9.77
CA LEU A 280 6.76 6.06 10.87
C LEU A 280 8.21 5.63 11.11
N HIS A 281 9.08 5.78 10.12
CA HIS A 281 10.50 5.48 10.23
C HIS A 281 11.38 6.68 10.59
N VAL A 282 10.84 7.90 10.54
CA VAL A 282 11.58 9.09 10.95
C VAL A 282 11.68 9.09 12.49
N PRO A 283 12.90 9.06 13.07
CA PRO A 283 13.05 8.92 14.52
C PRO A 283 12.43 10.09 15.29
N PHE A 284 11.72 9.77 16.38
CA PHE A 284 11.22 10.73 17.37
C PHE A 284 12.38 11.35 18.16
N GLY A 285 13.04 12.33 17.56
CA GLY A 285 14.10 13.15 18.18
C GLY A 285 14.27 14.49 17.46
N PHE A 286 13.43 14.77 16.47
CA PHE A 286 13.37 16.04 15.78
C PHE A 286 12.47 17.01 16.55
N GLU A 287 12.96 17.49 17.69
CA GLU A 287 12.27 18.38 18.66
C GLU A 287 11.86 19.78 18.14
N ARG A 288 11.85 20.02 16.82
CA ARG A 288 11.67 21.37 16.26
C ARG A 288 10.40 21.58 15.44
N ARG A 289 9.38 20.70 15.50
CA ARG A 289 8.14 20.91 14.75
C ARG A 289 6.89 20.62 15.58
N PHE A 290 5.89 21.50 15.41
CA PHE A 290 4.55 21.44 16.02
C PHE A 290 3.75 20.16 15.65
N ILE A 291 4.22 19.37 14.69
CA ILE A 291 3.56 18.18 14.16
C ILE A 291 4.50 16.98 14.32
N GLY A 292 4.15 16.04 15.19
CA GLY A 292 4.93 14.80 15.38
C GLY A 292 4.84 13.86 14.16
N PRO A 293 5.89 13.08 13.85
CA PRO A 293 5.88 12.11 12.73
C PRO A 293 4.72 11.12 12.79
N GLY A 294 4.33 10.70 14.00
CA GLY A 294 3.14 9.85 14.20
C GLY A 294 1.84 10.51 13.74
N MET A 295 1.66 11.81 13.98
CA MET A 295 0.48 12.54 13.51
C MET A 295 0.46 12.63 11.98
N VAL A 296 1.61 12.92 11.36
CA VAL A 296 1.73 12.91 9.89
C VAL A 296 1.37 11.53 9.33
N ALA A 297 1.94 10.47 9.90
CA ALA A 297 1.65 9.10 9.47
C ALA A 297 0.17 8.76 9.60
N SER A 298 -0.47 9.06 10.74
CA SER A 298 -1.90 8.85 10.94
C SER A 298 -2.76 9.60 9.94
N THR A 299 -2.41 10.86 9.62
CA THR A 299 -3.11 11.63 8.59
C THR A 299 -3.02 10.96 7.22
N PHE A 300 -1.84 10.47 6.83
CA PHE A 300 -1.67 9.80 5.55
C PHE A 300 -2.31 8.40 5.49
N VAL A 301 -2.38 7.67 6.61
CA VAL A 301 -3.20 6.45 6.73
C VAL A 301 -4.67 6.80 6.54
N ALA A 302 -5.16 7.86 7.19
CA ALA A 302 -6.54 8.31 7.04
C ALA A 302 -6.86 8.76 5.60
N LEU A 303 -5.94 9.46 4.93
CA LEU A 303 -6.07 9.84 3.52
C LEU A 303 -6.13 8.61 2.60
N SER A 304 -5.29 7.60 2.87
CA SER A 304 -5.28 6.34 2.12
C SER A 304 -6.60 5.57 2.29
N MET A 305 -7.04 5.40 3.53
CA MET A 305 -8.30 4.74 3.86
C MET A 305 -9.50 5.51 3.27
N GLY A 306 -9.46 6.84 3.36
CA GLY A 306 -10.42 7.75 2.74
C GLY A 306 -10.33 7.87 1.22
N GLN A 307 -9.59 6.98 0.54
CA GLN A 307 -9.76 6.79 -0.90
C GLN A 307 -10.84 5.74 -1.20
N MET A 308 -11.00 4.69 -0.37
CA MET A 308 -12.05 3.66 -0.58
C MET A 308 -13.45 4.26 -0.50
N TYR A 309 -13.66 5.11 0.50
CA TYR A 309 -14.85 5.93 0.62
C TYR A 309 -14.46 7.36 0.33
N ASN A 310 -15.33 8.15 -0.31
CA ASN A 310 -15.19 9.60 -0.13
C ASN A 310 -15.21 9.83 1.38
N PHE A 311 -14.11 10.29 1.97
CA PHE A 311 -13.92 10.42 3.42
C PHE A 311 -15.15 10.98 4.18
N GLY A 312 -15.93 11.80 3.47
CA GLY A 312 -17.25 12.24 3.84
C GLY A 312 -18.32 11.20 4.13
N GLU A 313 -18.50 10.22 3.25
CA GLU A 313 -19.46 9.13 3.42
C GLU A 313 -19.15 8.31 4.68
N TYR A 314 -17.86 8.10 5.01
CA TYR A 314 -17.46 7.44 6.26
C TYR A 314 -17.86 8.27 7.48
N LEU A 315 -17.59 9.57 7.44
CA LEU A 315 -17.96 10.46 8.55
C LEU A 315 -19.48 10.63 8.66
N VAL A 316 -20.23 10.62 7.56
CA VAL A 316 -21.70 10.63 7.58
C VAL A 316 -22.23 9.30 8.11
N ALA A 317 -21.67 8.16 7.69
CA ALA A 317 -22.09 6.85 8.18
C ALA A 317 -21.83 6.67 9.68
N TRP A 318 -20.70 7.17 10.18
CA TRP A 318 -20.29 7.02 11.59
C TRP A 318 -20.80 8.15 12.49
N PHE A 319 -20.97 9.34 11.92
CA PHE A 319 -21.40 10.55 12.62
C PHE A 319 -22.53 11.28 11.85
N PRO A 320 -23.68 10.61 11.60
CA PRO A 320 -24.77 11.17 10.78
C PRO A 320 -25.41 12.43 11.38
N ASN A 321 -25.21 12.65 12.67
CA ASN A 321 -25.72 13.83 13.38
C ASN A 321 -24.74 15.01 13.36
N ILE A 322 -23.51 14.81 12.88
CA ILE A 322 -22.47 15.84 12.88
C ILE A 322 -22.36 16.49 11.50
N MET A 323 -22.63 15.74 10.42
CA MET A 323 -22.49 16.26 9.05
C MET A 323 -23.59 15.76 8.12
N GLU A 324 -24.04 16.68 7.27
CA GLU A 324 -25.05 16.44 6.24
C GLU A 324 -24.40 15.82 5.00
N GLU A 325 -25.09 14.86 4.35
CA GLU A 325 -24.60 14.14 3.17
C GLU A 325 -24.22 15.09 2.02
N SER A 326 -25.02 16.14 1.84
CA SER A 326 -24.81 17.22 0.85
C SER A 326 -23.46 17.94 0.97
N PHE A 327 -22.87 17.97 2.18
CA PHE A 327 -21.57 18.60 2.42
C PHE A 327 -20.45 17.87 1.66
N TYR A 328 -20.59 16.55 1.49
CA TYR A 328 -19.58 15.69 0.88
C TYR A 328 -19.89 15.25 -0.54
N GLU A 329 -21.11 15.42 -1.01
CA GLU A 329 -21.41 15.38 -2.45
C GLU A 329 -20.71 16.54 -3.20
N ASN A 330 -20.37 17.62 -2.50
CA ASN A 330 -19.62 18.73 -3.08
C ASN A 330 -18.16 18.33 -3.37
N TRP A 331 -17.80 18.34 -4.66
CA TRP A 331 -16.44 18.11 -5.15
C TRP A 331 -15.40 18.99 -4.47
N PHE A 332 -15.74 20.24 -4.15
CA PHE A 332 -14.84 21.19 -3.50
C PHE A 332 -14.43 20.67 -2.12
N THR A 333 -15.39 20.14 -1.36
CA THR A 333 -15.13 19.55 -0.03
C THR A 333 -14.20 18.35 -0.15
N ARG A 334 -14.41 17.46 -1.14
CA ARG A 334 -13.57 16.27 -1.35
C ARG A 334 -12.13 16.64 -1.71
N VAL A 335 -11.98 17.57 -2.65
CA VAL A 335 -10.69 18.14 -3.03
C VAL A 335 -10.00 18.74 -1.82
N LEU A 336 -10.72 19.56 -1.04
CA LEU A 336 -10.15 20.24 0.12
C LEU A 336 -9.75 19.25 1.21
N ALA A 337 -10.55 18.22 1.47
CA ALA A 337 -10.27 17.16 2.44
C ALA A 337 -8.99 16.39 2.10
N THR A 338 -8.66 16.25 0.81
CA THR A 338 -7.43 15.57 0.36
C THR A 338 -6.23 16.52 0.28
N LEU A 339 -6.42 17.73 -0.26
CA LEU A 339 -5.35 18.68 -0.51
C LEU A 339 -4.89 19.40 0.76
N LEU A 340 -5.84 19.84 1.60
CA LEU A 340 -5.53 20.68 2.77
C LEU A 340 -4.56 19.99 3.73
N PRO A 341 -4.74 18.70 4.11
CA PRO A 341 -3.78 18.04 5.00
C PRO A 341 -2.37 17.97 4.39
N VAL A 342 -2.26 17.70 3.08
CA VAL A 342 -0.99 17.64 2.37
C VAL A 342 -0.30 19.01 2.34
N VAL A 343 -1.05 20.08 2.03
CA VAL A 343 -0.51 21.45 2.00
C VAL A 343 -0.10 21.92 3.38
N LEU A 344 -0.90 21.66 4.41
CA LEU A 344 -0.57 22.02 5.80
C LEU A 344 0.69 21.29 6.26
N ILE A 345 0.77 19.97 6.07
CA ILE A 345 1.97 19.19 6.42
C ILE A 345 3.18 19.69 5.63
N ALA A 346 3.03 19.95 4.32
CA ALA A 346 4.08 20.51 3.48
C ALA A 346 4.55 21.87 3.99
N ALA A 347 3.64 22.76 4.41
CA ALA A 347 3.98 24.09 4.91
C ALA A 347 4.89 24.05 6.14
N PHE A 348 4.75 23.03 6.99
CA PHE A 348 5.62 22.81 8.14
C PHE A 348 6.88 22.01 7.82
N THR A 349 6.95 21.35 6.66
CA THR A 349 8.03 20.39 6.36
C THR A 349 9.00 20.81 5.27
N VAL A 350 8.55 21.57 4.27
CA VAL A 350 9.33 21.98 3.09
C VAL A 350 9.59 23.49 3.04
N SER A 351 10.45 23.94 2.12
CA SER A 351 10.69 25.36 1.91
C SER A 351 9.51 26.06 1.24
N LEU A 352 9.33 27.36 1.53
CA LEU A 352 8.25 28.19 0.97
C LEU A 352 8.22 28.14 -0.57
N LYS A 353 9.38 28.14 -1.23
CA LYS A 353 9.47 28.03 -2.70
C LYS A 353 8.87 26.72 -3.23
N LYS A 354 9.19 25.58 -2.58
CA LYS A 354 8.65 24.26 -2.96
C LYS A 354 7.15 24.18 -2.66
N LEU A 355 6.73 24.70 -1.52
CA LEU A 355 5.32 24.79 -1.15
C LEU A 355 4.52 25.60 -2.17
N LEU A 356 5.00 26.80 -2.53
CA LEU A 356 4.32 27.69 -3.46
C LEU A 356 4.21 27.08 -4.86
N LEU A 357 5.26 26.41 -5.34
CA LEU A 357 5.20 25.68 -6.60
C LEU A 357 4.13 24.58 -6.58
N CYS A 358 4.00 23.87 -5.46
CA CYS A 358 2.99 22.82 -5.32
C CYS A 358 1.58 23.40 -5.21
N VAL A 359 1.36 24.44 -4.42
CA VAL A 359 0.07 25.12 -4.36
C VAL A 359 -0.34 25.65 -5.73
N LEU A 360 0.58 26.24 -6.50
CA LEU A 360 0.32 26.70 -7.87
C LEU A 360 0.01 25.55 -8.82
N ALA A 361 0.73 24.44 -8.75
CA ALA A 361 0.47 23.26 -9.57
C ALA A 361 -0.90 22.64 -9.25
N SER A 362 -1.25 22.52 -7.97
CA SER A 362 -2.57 22.06 -7.52
C SER A 362 -3.68 23.01 -7.95
N ALA A 363 -3.46 24.33 -7.85
CA ALA A 363 -4.45 25.33 -8.29
C ALA A 363 -4.67 25.30 -9.80
N ALA A 364 -3.60 25.22 -10.60
CA ALA A 364 -3.69 25.08 -12.05
C ALA A 364 -4.44 23.81 -12.45
N LEU A 365 -4.15 22.69 -11.77
CA LEU A 365 -4.87 21.43 -11.98
C LEU A 365 -6.35 21.56 -11.61
N LEU A 366 -6.67 22.22 -10.50
CA LEU A 366 -8.07 22.44 -10.11
C LEU A 366 -8.84 23.29 -11.11
N VAL A 367 -8.20 24.31 -11.69
CA VAL A 367 -8.80 25.10 -12.77
C VAL A 367 -9.06 24.23 -14.00
N LEU A 368 -8.07 23.42 -14.42
CA LEU A 368 -8.23 22.51 -15.56
C LEU A 368 -9.32 21.46 -15.34
N LEU A 369 -9.50 20.98 -14.10
CA LEU A 369 -10.53 20.00 -13.74
C LEU A 369 -11.90 20.64 -13.52
N SER A 370 -11.98 21.93 -13.23
CA SER A 370 -13.25 22.65 -13.03
C SER A 370 -14.05 22.83 -14.33
N GLU A 371 -13.40 22.74 -15.49
CA GLU A 371 -14.02 22.92 -16.80
C GLU A 371 -14.46 21.61 -17.49
N GLY A 372 -14.12 20.42 -16.95
CA GLY A 372 -14.32 19.14 -17.64
C GLY A 372 -15.02 18.07 -16.80
N ALA A 373 -16.29 17.78 -17.16
CA ALA A 373 -17.09 16.58 -16.85
C ALA A 373 -17.28 16.14 -15.38
N SER A 374 -18.42 15.46 -15.14
CA SER A 374 -18.87 14.77 -13.92
C SER A 374 -17.91 14.79 -12.72
N TYR A 375 -18.25 15.65 -11.76
CA TYR A 375 -17.57 16.00 -10.50
C TYR A 375 -16.93 14.85 -9.68
N PHE A 376 -17.31 13.60 -9.90
CA PHE A 376 -16.82 12.44 -9.16
C PHE A 376 -15.51 11.88 -9.75
N GLU A 377 -15.34 11.93 -11.07
CA GLU A 377 -14.26 11.22 -11.77
C GLU A 377 -12.94 11.99 -11.70
N THR A 378 -13.04 13.30 -11.82
CA THR A 378 -11.92 14.23 -11.69
C THR A 378 -11.30 14.19 -10.29
N TYR A 379 -12.05 13.75 -9.27
CA TYR A 379 -11.55 13.63 -7.90
C TYR A 379 -10.43 12.60 -7.76
N TYR A 380 -10.56 11.38 -8.29
CA TYR A 380 -9.51 10.36 -8.12
C TYR A 380 -8.28 10.65 -8.97
N LEU A 381 -8.46 11.21 -10.16
CA LEU A 381 -7.35 11.76 -10.95
C LEU A 381 -6.59 12.83 -10.14
N PHE A 382 -7.33 13.80 -9.58
CA PHE A 382 -6.78 14.83 -8.70
C PHE A 382 -6.06 14.25 -7.48
N SER A 383 -6.70 13.32 -6.78
CA SER A 383 -6.16 12.67 -5.58
C SER A 383 -4.86 11.93 -5.89
N GLY A 384 -4.78 11.21 -7.01
CA GLY A 384 -3.56 10.59 -7.48
C GLY A 384 -2.43 11.59 -7.69
N ILE A 385 -2.71 12.74 -8.31
CA ILE A 385 -1.70 13.80 -8.49
C ILE A 385 -1.28 14.38 -7.14
N VAL A 386 -2.21 14.65 -6.22
CA VAL A 386 -1.90 15.12 -4.86
C VAL A 386 -1.06 14.10 -4.10
N ALA A 387 -1.36 12.80 -4.21
CA ALA A 387 -0.58 11.74 -3.59
C ALA A 387 0.85 11.69 -4.14
N TYR A 388 1.01 11.80 -5.47
CA TYR A 388 2.33 11.91 -6.09
C TYR A 388 3.09 13.14 -5.59
N MET A 389 2.43 14.30 -5.49
CA MET A 389 3.04 15.52 -4.97
C MET A 389 3.45 15.37 -3.50
N ALA A 390 2.60 14.76 -2.66
CA ALA A 390 2.92 14.45 -1.28
C ALA A 390 4.17 13.57 -1.18
N TYR A 391 4.25 12.51 -1.98
CA TYR A 391 5.44 11.65 -2.06
C TYR A 391 6.66 12.45 -2.51
N ARG A 392 6.56 13.22 -3.59
CA ARG A 392 7.70 13.99 -4.10
C ARG A 392 8.19 15.06 -3.12
N LEU A 393 7.29 15.72 -2.40
CA LEU A 393 7.62 16.76 -1.43
C LEU A 393 8.18 16.21 -0.13
N LEU A 394 7.53 15.19 0.43
CA LEU A 394 7.74 14.77 1.80
C LEU A 394 8.69 13.58 1.92
N VAL A 395 8.79 12.76 0.87
CA VAL A 395 9.59 11.54 0.85
C VAL A 395 10.89 11.78 0.08
N THR A 396 10.80 12.14 -1.20
CA THR A 396 11.98 12.35 -2.07
C THR A 396 12.55 13.75 -2.00
N GLY A 397 11.73 14.71 -1.56
CA GLY A 397 12.08 16.11 -1.59
C GLY A 397 13.26 16.31 -0.67
N GLU A 398 14.39 16.78 -1.22
CA GLU A 398 15.50 17.23 -0.39
C GLU A 398 14.90 18.16 0.67
N ALA A 399 14.94 17.75 1.94
CA ALA A 399 14.47 18.52 3.09
C ALA A 399 15.38 19.74 3.26
N CYS A 400 15.30 20.64 2.29
CA CYS A 400 16.19 21.75 2.07
C CYS A 400 15.50 22.98 2.66
N ALA A 401 15.62 23.16 3.97
CA ALA A 401 15.47 24.47 4.62
C ALA A 401 15.91 24.52 6.09
N LEU A 402 15.95 23.40 6.84
CA LEU A 402 16.13 23.48 8.30
C LEU A 402 17.12 22.47 8.90
N GLY A 403 18.21 22.17 8.20
CA GLY A 403 19.30 21.36 8.79
C GLY A 403 18.94 19.90 9.03
N TRP A 404 18.10 19.33 8.16
CA TRP A 404 17.83 17.90 8.14
C TRP A 404 19.06 17.19 7.60
N VAL A 405 19.91 16.71 8.51
CA VAL A 405 20.90 15.66 8.28
C VAL A 405 21.75 15.89 7.02
N ARG A 406 22.59 16.94 7.06
CA ARG A 406 23.91 16.81 6.44
C ARG A 406 24.76 15.94 7.37
N VAL A 407 24.42 14.66 7.51
CA VAL A 407 25.43 13.69 7.94
C VAL A 407 26.41 13.64 6.79
N THR A 408 27.53 14.27 7.04
CA THR A 408 28.72 14.35 6.25
C THR A 408 29.13 12.97 5.73
N SER A 409 28.62 12.56 4.57
CA SER A 409 29.22 11.46 3.80
C SER A 409 30.50 11.90 3.07
N LYS A 410 31.00 13.11 3.33
CA LYS A 410 32.25 13.62 2.76
C LYS A 410 33.52 13.27 3.57
N SER A 411 33.44 12.58 4.70
CA SER A 411 34.64 12.23 5.50
C SER A 411 35.13 10.78 5.40
N GLU A 412 34.49 9.89 4.64
CA GLU A 412 34.94 8.49 4.50
C GLU A 412 35.64 8.19 3.16
N LEU A 413 35.98 9.22 2.38
CA LEU A 413 36.99 9.12 1.30
C LEU A 413 38.39 9.55 1.76
N ALA A 414 38.60 9.75 3.06
CA ALA A 414 39.95 9.76 3.63
C ALA A 414 40.43 8.29 3.70
N ASN A 415 41.11 7.89 2.63
CA ASN A 415 41.84 6.65 2.48
C ASN A 415 42.79 6.42 3.67
N PRO A 416 42.54 5.48 4.60
CA PRO A 416 43.45 5.21 5.73
C PRO A 416 44.60 4.27 5.35
N GLY A 417 44.90 4.11 4.05
CA GLY A 417 45.70 2.98 3.57
C GLY A 417 46.67 3.27 2.44
N GLN A 418 47.15 4.51 2.26
CA GLN A 418 48.41 4.70 1.52
C GLN A 418 49.57 4.71 2.51
N PRO A 419 50.40 3.65 2.55
CA PRO A 419 51.70 3.73 3.21
C PRO A 419 52.57 4.77 2.48
N ASP A 420 53.18 5.66 3.24
CA ASP A 420 54.21 6.59 2.78
C ASP A 420 55.41 5.78 2.24
N GLU A 421 55.44 5.50 0.95
CA GLU A 421 56.52 4.76 0.27
C GLU A 421 57.73 5.63 -0.13
N HIS A 422 57.87 6.84 0.43
CA HIS A 422 58.99 7.74 0.08
C HIS A 422 59.70 8.35 1.29
N LYS A 423 60.12 7.52 2.25
CA LYS A 423 61.25 7.84 3.15
C LYS A 423 61.96 6.56 3.58
N GLU A 424 63.05 6.22 2.89
CA GLU A 424 64.29 5.62 3.41
C GLU A 424 65.03 4.84 2.31
N LEU A 425 65.85 5.56 1.54
CA LEU A 425 67.04 4.99 0.90
C LEU A 425 68.18 5.99 1.09
N GLN A 426 68.66 6.08 2.33
CA GLN A 426 70.02 6.50 2.67
C GLN A 426 70.46 5.71 3.91
N ARG A 427 71.05 4.54 3.68
CA ARG A 427 72.19 3.98 4.44
C ARG A 427 72.75 2.77 3.71
#